data_AF-A0A950I3V3-F1
#
_entry.id   AF-A0A950I3V3-F1
#
_cell.length_a   1.000
_cell.length_b   1.000
_cell.length_c   1.000
_cell.angle_alpha   90.00
_cell.angle_beta   90.00
_cell.angle_gamma   90.00
#
_symmetry.space_group_name_H-M   'P 1'
#
loop_
_entity.id
_entity.type
_entity.pdbx_description
1 polymer ?
#
loop_
_entity_poly.entity_id
_entity_poly.type
_entity_poly.pdbx_seq_one_letter_code
_entity_poly.pdbx_strand_id
1 'polypeptide(L)' 'MNATSSNSRLRGLDTLRATAIVLVLLYHFQVVVSGNSTFGFIGDCGWAGVDLFFVLSGYLIGNQIMGPIAR' A
#
# COMPACT_ATOMS: atom_id res chain seq x y z
N MET A 1 -31.73 -5.62 20.11
CA MET A 1 -31.37 -4.86 18.89
C MET A 1 -29.85 -4.82 18.81
N ASN A 2 -29.22 -5.76 18.10
CA ASN A 2 -27.75 -5.82 18.01
C ASN A 2 -27.26 -4.76 17.02
N ALA A 3 -26.51 -3.77 17.52
CA ALA A 3 -25.81 -2.81 16.68
C ALA A 3 -24.77 -3.57 15.84
N THR A 4 -25.05 -3.77 14.56
CA THR A 4 -24.06 -4.19 13.57
C THR A 4 -23.05 -3.06 13.45
N SER A 5 -21.92 -3.16 14.15
CA SER A 5 -20.77 -2.28 13.97
C SER A 5 -20.28 -2.42 12.53
N SER A 6 -20.80 -1.56 11.64
CA SER A 6 -20.31 -1.41 10.28
C SER A 6 -18.88 -0.88 10.38
N ASN A 7 -17.92 -1.79 10.45
CA ASN A 7 -16.54 -1.52 10.11
C ASN A 7 -16.54 -1.15 8.63
N SER A 8 -16.80 0.13 8.34
CA SER A 8 -16.76 0.71 6.99
C SER A 8 -15.33 0.60 6.49
N ARG A 9 -15.01 -0.56 5.92
CA ARG A 9 -13.73 -0.86 5.30
C ARG A 9 -13.57 0.13 4.16
N LEU A 10 -12.62 1.05 4.28
CA LEU A 10 -12.37 2.07 3.25
C LEU A 10 -11.85 1.37 2.00
N ARG A 11 -12.75 1.05 1.06
CA ARG A 11 -12.44 0.30 -0.17
C ARG A 11 -11.35 1.00 -1.00
N GLY A 12 -11.31 2.33 -0.97
CA GLY A 12 -10.27 3.13 -1.65
C GLY A 12 -8.87 2.89 -1.10
N LEU A 13 -8.76 2.56 0.19
CA LEU A 13 -7.47 2.29 0.80
C LEU A 13 -6.92 0.91 0.40
N ASP A 14 -7.81 -0.07 0.21
CA ASP A 14 -7.41 -1.39 -0.28
C ASP A 14 -6.98 -1.33 -1.75
N THR A 15 -7.63 -0.50 -2.58
CA THR A 15 -7.19 -0.26 -3.97
C THR A 15 -5.84 0.45 -4.04
N LEU A 16 -5.59 1.43 -3.17
CA LEU A 16 -4.29 2.10 -3.08
C LEU A 16 -3.18 1.12 -2.67
N ARG A 17 -3.48 0.15 -1.79
CA ARG A 17 -2.55 -0.90 -1.40
C ARG A 17 -2.21 -1.82 -2.56
N ALA A 18 -3.22 -2.25 -3.32
CA ALA A 18 -3.02 -3.08 -4.51
C ALA A 18 -2.15 -2.36 -5.55
N THR A 19 -2.41 -1.08 -5.79
CA THR A 19 -1.58 -0.24 -6.68
C THR A 19 -0.14 -0.13 -6.15
N ALA A 20 0.06 0.08 -4.85
CA ALA A 20 1.40 0.14 -4.25
C ALA A 20 2.19 -1.16 -4.46
N ILE A 21 1.56 -2.32 -4.26
CA ILE A 21 2.19 -3.63 -4.50
C ILE A 21 2.60 -3.78 -5.97
N VAL A 22 1.75 -3.37 -6.92
CA VAL A 22 2.09 -3.40 -8.35
C VAL A 22 3.29 -2.52 -8.65
N LEU A 23 3.36 -1.30 -8.11
CA LEU A 23 4.53 -0.43 -8.26
C LEU A 23 5.81 -1.05 -7.67
N VAL A 24 5.74 -1.68 -6.49
CA VAL A 24 6.87 -2.39 -5.86
C VAL A 24 7.37 -3.53 -6.74
N LEU A 25 6.46 -4.36 -7.26
CA LEU A 25 6.83 -5.49 -8.12
C LEU A 25 7.47 -5.02 -9.42
N LEU A 26 6.94 -3.95 -10.03
CA LEU A 26 7.53 -3.34 -11.23
C LEU A 26 8.94 -2.83 -10.96
N TYR A 27 9.17 -2.14 -9.83
CA TYR A 27 10.49 -1.69 -9.41
C TYR A 27 11.47 -2.85 -9.23
N HIS A 28 11.05 -3.86 -8.47
CA HIS A 28 11.91 -5.00 -8.18
C HIS A 28 12.24 -5.80 -9.44
N PHE A 29 11.29 -5.91 -10.39
CA PHE A 29 11.53 -6.53 -11.68
C PHE A 29 12.56 -5.76 -12.53
N GLN A 30 12.50 -4.42 -12.54
CA GLN A 30 13.52 -3.59 -13.21
C GLN A 30 14.91 -3.80 -12.61
N VAL A 31 15.01 -3.71 -11.28
CA VAL A 31 16.29 -3.74 -10.56
C VAL A 31 16.91 -5.13 -10.51
N VAL A 32 16.10 -6.18 -10.29
CA VAL A 32 16.59 -7.55 -10.04
C VAL A 32 16.63 -8.41 -11.30
N VAL A 33 15.67 -8.26 -12.21
CA VAL A 33 15.58 -9.10 -13.42
C VAL A 33 16.20 -8.42 -14.63
N SER A 34 15.88 -7.15 -14.89
CA SER A 34 16.29 -6.49 -16.13
C SER A 34 17.72 -5.93 -16.08
N GLY A 35 18.18 -5.46 -14.91
CA GLY A 35 19.53 -4.87 -14.74
C GLY A 35 19.80 -3.62 -15.60
N ASN A 36 18.77 -3.11 -16.26
CA ASN A 36 18.81 -2.00 -17.22
C ASN A 36 17.49 -1.21 -17.09
N SER A 37 17.54 0.12 -17.18
CA SER A 37 16.38 1.00 -17.02
C SER A 37 15.42 0.85 -18.21
N THR A 38 14.67 -0.25 -18.22
CA THR A 38 13.85 -0.69 -19.36
C THR A 38 12.53 0.08 -19.40
N PHE A 39 12.13 0.70 -18.29
CA PHE A 39 10.89 1.50 -18.15
C PHE A 39 11.12 3.01 -17.95
N GLY A 40 12.36 3.49 -18.02
CA GLY A 40 12.68 4.92 -17.85
C GLY A 40 12.17 5.49 -16.53
N PHE A 41 11.46 6.63 -16.58
CA PHE A 41 10.94 7.36 -15.41
C PHE A 41 10.03 6.52 -14.48
N ILE A 42 9.32 5.53 -15.01
CA ILE A 42 8.51 4.60 -14.20
C ILE A 42 9.38 3.66 -13.36
N GLY A 43 10.57 3.30 -13.84
CA GLY A 43 11.57 2.56 -13.08
C GLY A 43 12.10 3.39 -11.90
N ASP A 44 12.40 4.67 -12.13
CA ASP A 44 12.88 5.59 -11.09
C ASP A 44 11.80 5.91 -10.04
N CYS A 45 10.54 6.06 -10.47
CA CYS A 45 9.40 6.25 -9.56
C CYS A 45 8.96 4.96 -8.84
N GLY A 46 9.51 3.80 -9.22
CA GLY A 46 9.15 2.52 -8.62
C GLY A 46 9.51 2.41 -7.13
N TRP A 47 10.56 3.11 -6.68
CA TRP A 47 10.94 3.19 -5.27
C TRP A 47 9.82 3.78 -4.39
N ALA A 48 9.07 4.74 -4.92
CA ALA A 48 7.92 5.33 -4.22
C ALA A 48 6.80 4.31 -3.90
N GLY A 49 6.75 3.19 -4.63
CA GLY A 49 5.82 2.10 -4.34
C GLY A 49 6.05 1.46 -2.97
N VAL A 50 7.32 1.33 -2.54
CA VAL A 50 7.68 0.74 -1.24
C VAL A 50 7.20 1.65 -0.12
N ASP A 51 7.51 2.94 -0.22
CA ASP A 51 7.10 3.95 0.75
C ASP A 51 5.58 4.05 0.85
N LEU A 52 4.88 4.07 -0.29
CA LEU A 52 3.42 4.09 -0.34
C LEU A 52 2.81 2.85 0.33
N PHE A 53 3.34 1.66 0.07
CA PHE A 53 2.88 0.43 0.70
C PHE A 53 3.09 0.44 2.21
N PHE A 54 4.23 0.94 2.68
CA PHE A 54 4.58 1.01 4.10
C PHE A 54 3.68 2.00 4.85
N VAL A 55 3.49 3.20 4.29
CA VAL A 55 2.61 4.23 4.87
C VAL A 55 1.16 3.75 4.96
N LEU A 56 0.65 3.13 3.90
CA LEU A 56 -0.74 2.68 3.86
C LEU A 56 -1.00 1.51 4.81
N SER A 57 -0.04 0.59 4.92
CA SER A 57 -0.10 -0.52 5.88
C SER A 57 -0.01 0.00 7.32
N GLY A 58 0.89 0.94 7.60
CA GLY A 58 1.01 1.59 8.90
C GLY A 58 -0.26 2.34 9.31
N TYR A 59 -0.91 3.04 8.37
CA TYR A 59 -2.19 3.71 8.62
C TYR A 59 -3.31 2.72 8.99
N LEU A 60 -3.44 1.61 8.26
CA LEU A 60 -4.43 0.57 8.56
C LEU A 60 -4.18 -0.09 9.91
N ILE A 61 -2.93 -0.53 10.16
CA ILE A 61 -2.55 -1.19 11.42
C ILE A 61 -2.73 -0.22 12.59
N GLY A 62 -2.34 1.04 12.43
CA GLY A 62 -2.47 2.08 13.44
C GLY A 62 -3.94 2.34 13.79
N ASN A 63 -4.82 2.44 12.79
CA ASN A 63 -6.25 2.59 13.00
C ASN A 63 -6.87 1.37 13.69
N GLN A 64 -6.42 0.15 13.37
CA GLN A 64 -6.90 -1.08 14.03
C GLN A 64 -6.44 -1.18 15.49
N ILE A 65 -5.21 -0.76 15.80
CA ILE A 65 -4.66 -0.80 17.16
C ILE A 65 -5.23 0.32 18.01
N MET A 66 -5.33 1.55 17.48
CA MET A 66 -5.79 2.73 18.21
C MET A 66 -7.31 2.84 18.33
N GLY A 67 -8.08 2.24 17.41
CA GLY A 67 -9.54 2.23 17.46
C GLY A 67 -10.13 1.73 18.79
N PRO A 68 -9.66 0.59 19.36
CA PRO A 68 -10.09 0.13 20.67
C PRO A 68 -9.62 1.01 21.84
N ILE A 69 -8.53 1.77 21.70
CA ILE A 69 -7.93 2.60 22.77
C ILE A 69 -8.59 3.98 22.81
N ALA A 70 -9.06 4.48 21.68
CA ALA A 70 -9.75 5.76 21.54
C ALA A 70 -11.23 5.73 21.97
N ARG A 71 -11.72 4.57 22.43
CA ARG A 71 -13.12 4.36 22.84
C ARG A 71 -13.23 4.25 24.35
#